data_AF-A0A966KRM6-F1
#
_entry.id   AF-A0A966KRM6-F1
#
_cell.length_a   1.000
_cell.length_b   1.000
_cell.length_c   1.000
_cell.angle_alpha   90.00
_cell.angle_beta   90.00
_cell.angle_gamma   90.00
#
_symmetry.space_group_name_H-M   'P 1'
#
loop_
_entity.id
_entity.type
_entity.pdbx_description
1 polymer ?
#
loop_
_entity_poly.entity_id
_entity_poly.type
_entity_poly.pdbx_seq_one_letter_code
_entity_poly.pdbx_strand_id
1 'polypeptide(L)'
;TICAVVSAEFLDHQRSIGNDLSTPMPEYRFPGLVPGDRWCVTAVNWLRAWRDGAAAPVVLASTNERTLEVVPLEALQALAVDVPSDLSGLED
;
A
#
# COMPACT_ATOMS: atom_id res chain seq x y z
N THR A 1 -8.86 4.11 3.23
CA THR A 1 -8.13 3.40 2.15
C THR A 1 -6.71 3.89 2.15
N ILE A 2 -5.76 3.00 1.87
CA ILE A 2 -4.32 3.30 1.87
C ILE A 2 -3.87 3.38 0.42
N CYS A 3 -3.20 4.45 0.02
CA CYS A 3 -2.52 4.51 -1.27
C CYS A 3 -1.18 3.78 -1.12
N ALA A 4 -1.12 2.54 -1.61
CA ALA A 4 0.08 1.72 -1.54
C ALA A 4 0.82 1.73 -2.90
N VAL A 5 2.14 1.68 -2.86
CA VAL A 5 2.98 1.30 -4.00
C VAL A 5 3.21 -0.20 -3.88
N VAL A 6 2.49 -1.00 -4.66
CA VAL A 6 2.48 -2.46 -4.44
C VAL A 6 3.84 -3.08 -4.79
N SER A 7 4.27 -4.05 -4.00
CA SER A 7 5.48 -4.87 -4.25
C SER A 7 5.08 -6.29 -4.65
N ALA A 8 6.02 -7.06 -5.21
CA ALA A 8 5.77 -8.48 -5.53
C ALA A 8 5.41 -9.27 -4.26
N GLU A 9 6.15 -9.05 -3.17
CA GLU A 9 5.89 -9.65 -1.86
C GLU A 9 4.49 -9.32 -1.32
N PHE A 10 4.07 -8.06 -1.42
CA PHE A 10 2.73 -7.66 -1.02
C PHE A 10 1.68 -8.37 -1.87
N LEU A 11 1.84 -8.42 -3.20
CA LEU A 11 0.89 -9.08 -4.10
C LEU A 11 0.77 -10.59 -3.81
N ASP A 12 1.89 -11.27 -3.57
CA ASP A 12 1.91 -12.69 -3.19
C ASP A 12 1.23 -12.92 -1.84
N HIS A 13 1.50 -12.05 -0.87
CA HIS A 13 0.82 -12.07 0.43
C HIS A 13 -0.70 -11.83 0.27
N GLN A 14 -1.11 -10.83 -0.52
CA GLN A 14 -2.52 -10.55 -0.73
C GLN A 14 -3.24 -11.75 -1.36
N ARG A 15 -2.62 -12.39 -2.35
CA ARG A 15 -3.11 -13.65 -2.95
C ARG A 15 -3.24 -14.76 -1.91
N SER A 16 -2.25 -14.94 -1.02
CA SER A 16 -2.26 -16.01 -0.01
C SER A 16 -3.39 -15.84 1.02
N ILE A 17 -3.82 -14.60 1.30
CA ILE A 17 -4.96 -14.29 2.17
C ILE A 17 -6.30 -14.16 1.43
N GLY A 18 -6.36 -14.58 0.16
CA GLY A 18 -7.59 -14.61 -0.66
C GLY A 18 -7.97 -13.28 -1.32
N ASN A 19 -7.06 -12.31 -1.35
CA ASN A 19 -7.22 -11.02 -2.03
C ASN A 19 -6.31 -10.95 -3.27
N ASP A 20 -6.66 -11.69 -4.33
CA ASP A 20 -5.88 -11.69 -5.57
C ASP A 20 -5.97 -10.32 -6.27
N LEU A 21 -4.88 -9.56 -6.22
CA LEU A 21 -4.75 -8.26 -6.87
C LEU A 21 -3.95 -8.32 -8.17
N SER A 22 -3.44 -9.47 -8.59
CA SER A 22 -2.56 -9.56 -9.78
C SER A 22 -3.26 -10.19 -10.98
N THR A 23 -4.30 -11.00 -10.77
CA THR A 23 -5.05 -11.60 -11.88
C THR A 23 -5.94 -10.54 -12.55
N PRO A 24 -5.78 -10.29 -13.87
CA PRO A 24 -6.67 -9.40 -14.59
C PRO A 24 -8.12 -9.91 -14.57
N MET A 25 -9.08 -9.01 -14.37
CA MET A 25 -10.52 -9.27 -14.46
C MET A 25 -11.17 -8.28 -15.46
N PRO A 26 -11.12 -8.56 -16.77
CA PRO A 26 -11.57 -7.64 -17.83
C PRO A 26 -13.04 -7.22 -17.69
N GLU A 27 -13.91 -8.09 -17.19
CA GLU A 27 -15.32 -7.82 -16.93
C GLU A 27 -15.54 -6.68 -15.92
N TYR A 28 -14.58 -6.49 -15.00
CA TYR A 28 -14.57 -5.38 -14.04
C TYR A 28 -13.61 -4.25 -14.46
N ARG A 29 -13.00 -4.34 -15.65
CA ARG A 29 -11.95 -3.44 -16.13
C ARG A 29 -10.77 -3.33 -15.17
N PHE A 30 -10.49 -4.43 -14.46
CA PHE A 30 -9.34 -4.52 -13.57
C PHE A 30 -8.18 -5.17 -14.33
N PRO A 31 -7.06 -4.47 -14.57
CA PRO A 31 -5.96 -5.00 -15.36
C PRO A 31 -5.10 -6.03 -14.60
N GLY A 32 -5.29 -6.18 -13.29
CA GLY A 32 -4.30 -6.82 -12.42
C GLY A 32 -3.15 -5.85 -12.14
N LEU A 33 -2.64 -5.87 -10.91
CA LEU A 33 -1.55 -5.01 -10.48
C LEU A 33 -0.20 -5.70 -10.66
N VAL A 34 0.82 -4.88 -10.95
CA VAL A 34 2.23 -5.27 -10.99
C VAL A 34 3.04 -4.44 -10.00
N PRO A 35 4.22 -4.89 -9.57
CA PRO A 35 5.07 -4.12 -8.66
C PRO A 35 5.36 -2.71 -9.18
N GLY A 36 5.24 -1.71 -8.31
CA GLY A 36 5.36 -0.28 -8.63
C GLY A 36 4.04 0.42 -8.88
N ASP A 37 2.95 -0.31 -9.13
CA ASP A 37 1.63 0.31 -9.28
C ASP A 37 1.19 1.01 -8.00
N ARG A 38 0.62 2.21 -8.15
CA ARG A 38 -0.07 2.91 -7.07
C ARG A 38 -1.53 2.49 -7.04
N TRP A 39 -1.95 1.89 -5.93
CA TRP A 39 -3.33 1.40 -5.79
C TRP A 39 -3.90 1.68 -4.41
N CYS A 40 -5.20 1.99 -4.36
CA CYS A 40 -5.93 2.14 -3.12
C CYS A 40 -6.31 0.77 -2.57
N VAL A 41 -5.67 0.33 -1.49
CA VAL A 41 -5.94 -0.93 -0.81
C VAL A 41 -6.78 -0.72 0.46
N THR A 42 -7.41 -1.80 0.93
CA THR A 42 -8.18 -1.77 2.17
C THR A 42 -7.23 -1.71 3.37
N ALA A 43 -7.59 -0.91 4.38
CA ALA A 43 -6.79 -0.75 5.59
C ALA A 43 -6.58 -2.08 6.33
N VAL A 44 -7.62 -2.93 6.36
CA VAL A 44 -7.59 -4.25 7.01
C VAL A 44 -6.56 -5.17 6.36
N ASN A 45 -6.54 -5.27 5.03
CA ASN A 45 -5.62 -6.18 4.36
C ASN A 45 -4.18 -5.67 4.36
N TRP A 46 -3.99 -4.35 4.31
CA TRP A 46 -2.67 -3.75 4.50
C TRP A 46 -2.14 -4.01 5.91
N LEU A 47 -2.97 -3.86 6.96
CA LEU A 47 -2.57 -4.16 8.34
C LEU A 47 -2.19 -5.63 8.55
N ARG A 48 -2.91 -6.55 7.91
CA ARG A 48 -2.55 -7.98 7.93
C ARG A 48 -1.15 -8.17 7.34
N ALA A 49 -0.92 -7.65 6.13
CA ALA A 49 0.39 -7.70 5.49
C ALA A 49 1.48 -7.07 6.37
N TRP A 50 1.20 -5.96 7.05
CA TRP A 50 2.16 -5.31 7.95
C TRP A 50 2.53 -6.21 9.14
N ARG A 51 1.53 -6.86 9.76
CA ARG A 51 1.75 -7.81 10.86
C ARG A 51 2.53 -9.05 10.42
N ASP A 52 2.34 -9.46 9.16
CA ASP A 52 2.98 -10.62 8.56
C ASP A 52 4.32 -10.28 7.88
N GLY A 53 4.78 -9.02 7.98
CA GLY A 53 6.07 -8.57 7.46
C GLY A 53 6.12 -8.26 5.96
N ALA A 54 4.97 -8.28 5.27
CA ALA A 54 4.84 -8.18 3.81
C ALA A 54 4.09 -6.92 3.34
N ALA A 55 4.01 -5.86 4.16
CA ALA A 55 3.28 -4.63 3.80
C ALA A 55 3.95 -3.86 2.65
N ALA A 56 3.13 -3.31 1.76
CA ALA A 56 3.58 -2.42 0.70
C ALA A 56 3.89 -1.01 1.23
N PRO A 57 4.88 -0.30 0.65
CA PRO A 57 5.11 1.13 0.88
C PRO A 57 3.85 1.98 0.70
N VAL A 58 3.75 3.06 1.49
CA VAL A 58 2.57 3.92 1.58
C VAL A 58 2.88 5.34 1.11
N VAL A 59 1.97 5.92 0.34
CA VAL A 59 1.94 7.36 0.06
C VAL A 59 0.97 8.00 1.05
N LEU A 60 1.48 8.56 2.15
CA LEU A 60 0.69 9.16 3.22
C LEU A 60 -0.13 10.34 2.71
N ALA A 61 0.44 11.18 1.85
CA ALA A 61 -0.25 12.34 1.28
C ALA A 61 -1.47 11.95 0.41
N SER A 62 -1.57 10.68 -0.01
CA SER A 62 -2.69 10.13 -0.77
C SER A 62 -3.49 9.06 0.00
N THR A 63 -3.28 8.95 1.31
CA THR A 63 -3.97 7.97 2.18
C THR A 63 -5.07 8.67 2.98
N ASN A 64 -6.25 8.06 3.02
CA ASN A 64 -7.38 8.65 3.75
C ASN A 64 -7.15 8.54 5.27
N GLU A 65 -7.34 9.65 6.00
CA GLU A 65 -7.11 9.77 7.44
C GLU A 65 -7.90 8.75 8.28
N ARG A 66 -9.09 8.32 7.83
CA ARG A 66 -9.90 7.32 8.54
C ARG A 66 -9.25 5.94 8.60
N THR A 67 -8.19 5.72 7.83
CA THR A 67 -7.34 4.54 7.98
C THR A 67 -6.78 4.42 9.41
N LEU A 68 -6.59 5.55 10.11
CA LEU A 68 -6.13 5.58 11.51
C LEU A 68 -7.12 4.93 12.50
N GLU A 69 -8.37 4.73 12.11
CA GLU A 69 -9.33 3.92 12.88
C GLU A 69 -8.96 2.42 12.90
N VAL A 70 -8.07 1.98 11.99
CA VAL A 70 -7.71 0.57 11.78
C VAL A 70 -6.20 0.33 11.93
N VAL A 71 -5.37 1.23 11.39
CA VAL A 71 -3.91 1.10 11.32
C VAL A 71 -3.24 2.20 12.14
N PRO A 72 -2.31 1.87 13.07
CA PRO A 72 -1.55 2.89 13.78
C PRO A 72 -0.76 3.79 12.83
N LEU A 73 -0.64 5.08 13.16
CA LEU A 73 0.09 6.03 12.31
C LEU A 73 1.56 5.61 12.13
N GLU A 74 2.16 5.06 13.18
CA GLU A 74 3.56 4.62 13.20
C GLU A 74 3.81 3.51 12.19
N ALA A 75 2.85 2.60 12.02
CA ALA A 75 2.94 1.54 11.01
C ALA A 75 2.95 2.12 9.59
N LEU A 76 2.10 3.12 9.32
CA LEU A 76 2.05 3.81 8.03
C LEU A 76 3.33 4.61 7.77
N GLN A 77 3.83 5.34 8.79
CA GLN A 77 5.05 6.14 8.70
C GLN A 77 6.31 5.29 8.48
N ALA A 78 6.39 4.11 9.10
CA ALA A 78 7.53 3.20 8.93
C ALA A 78 7.74 2.74 7.49
N LEU A 79 6.71 2.84 6.64
CA LEU A 79 6.74 2.43 5.23
C LEU A 79 6.38 3.59 4.28
N ALA A 80 6.46 4.84 4.75
CA ALA A 80 6.13 6.01 3.95
C ALA A 80 7.17 6.26 2.84
N VAL A 81 6.70 6.61 1.64
CA VAL A 81 7.54 6.95 0.48
C VAL A 81 7.18 8.32 -0.12
N ASP A 82 6.57 9.19 0.68
CA ASP A 82 6.23 10.55 0.25
C ASP A 82 7.47 11.39 -0.03
N VAL A 83 7.31 12.38 -0.92
CA VAL A 83 8.32 13.43 -1.09
C VAL A 83 8.36 14.26 0.20
N PRO A 84 9.55 14.57 0.74
CA PRO A 84 9.68 15.44 1.91
C PRO A 84 8.94 16.77 1.71
N SER A 85 8.28 17.25 2.76
CA SER A 85 7.61 18.56 2.75
C SER A 85 8.58 19.74 2.63
N ASP A 86 9.85 19.50 2.94
CA ASP A 86 10.95 20.44 2.79
C ASP A 86 12.02 19.81 1.89
N LEU A 87 12.31 20.50 0.78
CA LEU A 87 13.27 20.05 -0.23
C LEU A 87 14.72 20.36 0.18
N SER A 88 14.94 21.11 1.27
CA SER A 88 16.28 21.43 1.78
C SER A 88 17.10 20.18 2.13
N GLY A 89 16.44 19.05 2.43
CA GLY A 89 17.08 17.75 2.68
C GLY A 89 17.38 16.90 1.44
N LEU A 90 17.12 17.40 0.23
CA LEU A 90 17.45 16.72 -1.04
C LEU A 90 18.76 17.24 -1.66
N GLU A 91 19.39 18.23 -1.04
CA GLU A 91 20.69 18.78 -1.44
C GLU A 91 21.83 17.98 -0.77
N ASP A 92 22.03 16.72 -1.20
CA ASP A 92 23.27 15.96 -0.96
C ASP A 92 23.65 15.13 -2.21
#